data_AF-A0A7X6P8R9-F1
#
_entry.id   AF-A0A7X6P8R9-F1
#
_cell.length_a   1.000
_cell.length_b   1.000
_cell.length_c   1.000
_cell.angle_alpha   90.00
_cell.angle_beta   90.00
_cell.angle_gamma   90.00
#
_symmetry.space_group_name_H-M   'P 1'
#
loop_
_entity.id
_entity.type
_entity.pdbx_description
1 polymer ?
#
loop_
_entity_poly.entity_id
_entity_poly.type
_entity_poly.pdbx_seq_one_letter_code
_entity_poly.pdbx_strand_id
1 'polypeptide(L)' 'MKSYRKEIWMFVDKRRGFVNITSEVENCVQESGIQEGLCLVNP' A
#
# COMPACT_ATOMS: atom_id res chain seq x y z
N MET A 1 -2.80 -19.70 6.43
CA MET A 1 -3.13 -18.27 6.37
C MET A 1 -1.96 -17.56 5.71
N LYS A 2 -2.16 -16.92 4.56
CA LYS A 2 -1.09 -16.12 3.91
C LYS A 2 -1.15 -14.69 4.45
N SER A 3 0.00 -14.08 4.68
CA SER A 3 0.14 -12.67 5.00
C SER A 3 1.16 -12.04 4.08
N TYR A 4 1.00 -10.75 3.80
CA TYR A 4 1.89 -9.96 2.97
C TYR A 4 2.13 -8.61 3.65
N ARG A 5 3.36 -8.12 3.61
CA ARG A 5 3.74 -6.83 4.17
C ARG A 5 4.71 -6.12 3.23
N LYS A 6 4.42 -4.86 2.92
CA LYS A 6 5.29 -3.96 2.16
C LYS A 6 5.22 -2.57 2.75
N GLU A 7 6.35 -1.87 2.72
CA GLU A 7 6.44 -0.46 3.13
C GLU A 7 6.41 0.42 1.89
N ILE A 8 5.56 1.45 1.93
CA ILE A 8 5.47 2.46 0.88
C ILE A 8 6.08 3.74 1.44
N TRP A 9 7.22 4.13 0.89
CA TRP A 9 7.91 5.36 1.25
C TRP A 9 7.47 6.49 0.34
N MET A 10 7.13 7.64 0.93
CA MET A 10 6.66 8.82 0.20
C MET A 10 7.56 10.00 0.50
N PHE A 11 7.86 10.79 -0.52
CA PHE A 11 8.51 12.09 -0.38
C PHE A 11 7.51 13.19 -0.73
N VAL A 12 7.27 14.09 0.22
CA VAL A 12 6.45 15.29 -0.01
C VAL A 12 7.36 16.50 0.12
N ASP A 13 7.52 17.25 -0.96
CA ASP A 13 8.45 18.38 -1.10
C ASP A 13 8.07 19.60 -0.26
N LYS A 14 6.81 19.66 0.18
CA LYS A 14 6.24 20.73 1.00
C LYS A 14 5.85 20.21 2.37
N ARG A 15 5.66 21.13 3.32
CA ARG A 15 5.19 20.82 4.69
C ARG A 15 3.89 19.99 4.71
N ARG A 16 3.05 20.12 3.69
CA ARG A 16 1.80 19.36 3.53
C ARG A 16 1.56 19.07 2.06
N GLY A 17 1.06 17.87 1.77
CA GLY A 17 0.66 17.43 0.44
C GLY A 17 -0.18 16.17 0.53
N PHE A 18 -0.86 15.85 -0.57
CA PHE A 18 -1.60 14.60 -0.73
C PHE A 18 -0.90 13.77 -1.80
N VAL A 19 -0.63 12.50 -1.49
CA VAL A 19 -0.06 11.52 -2.42
C VAL A 19 -1.11 10.43 -2.60
N ASN A 20 -1.49 10.14 -3.85
CA ASN A 20 -2.37 9.02 -4.15
C ASN A 20 -1.52 7.75 -4.25
N ILE A 21 -1.85 6.75 -3.43
CA ILE A 21 -1.15 5.46 -3.35
C ILE A 21 -1.98 4.27 -3.86
N THR A 22 -3.11 4.52 -4.53
CA THR A 22 -4.03 3.44 -4.97
C THR A 22 -3.30 2.43 -5.85
N SER A 23 -2.46 2.88 -6.79
CA SER A 23 -1.74 1.99 -7.71
C SER A 23 -0.66 1.16 -7.00
N GLU A 24 0.04 1.74 -6.03
CA GLU A 24 1.02 1.03 -5.19
C GLU A 24 0.35 -0.04 -4.34
N VAL A 25 -0.81 0.27 -3.76
CA VAL A 25 -1.61 -0.71 -2.97
C VAL A 25 -2.18 -1.81 -3.87
N GLU A 26 -2.66 -1.49 -5.07
CA GLU A 26 -3.11 -2.51 -6.06
C GLU A 26 -1.99 -3.47 -6.43
N ASN A 27 -0.78 -2.96 -6.66
CA ASN A 27 0.40 -3.79 -6.90
C ASN A 27 0.72 -4.69 -5.69
N CYS A 28 0.60 -4.17 -4.47
CA CYS A 28 0.75 -4.98 -3.25
C CYS A 28 -0.27 -6.13 -3.19
N VAL A 29 -1.53 -5.86 -3.52
CA VAL A 29 -2.60 -6.89 -3.54
C VAL A 29 -2.28 -7.95 -4.59
N GLN A 30 -1.88 -7.55 -5.80
CA GLN A 30 -1.47 -8.49 -6.86
C GLN A 30 -0.26 -9.35 -6.45
N GLU A 31 0.80 -8.71 -5.93
CA GLU A 31 2.02 -9.40 -5.46
C GLU A 31 1.74 -10.36 -4.29
N SER A 32 0.76 -10.05 -3.43
CA SER A 32 0.41 -10.88 -2.28
C SER A 32 -0.16 -12.25 -2.66
N GLY A 33 -0.78 -12.35 -3.85
CA GLY A 33 -1.50 -13.54 -4.29
C GLY A 33 -2.67 -13.97 -3.39
N ILE A 34 -3.17 -13.06 -2.53
CA ILE A 34 -4.36 -13.27 -1.69
C ILE A 34 -5.59 -12.96 -2.54
N GLN A 35 -6.47 -13.96 -2.74
CA GLN A 35 -7.68 -13.80 -3.56
C GLN A 35 -8.85 -13.21 -2.76
N GLU A 36 -9.01 -13.63 -1.50
CA GLU A 36 -10.03 -13.13 -0.58
C GLU A 36 -9.39 -12.81 0.77
N GLY A 37 -9.65 -11.61 1.29
CA GLY A 37 -9.05 -11.14 2.54
C GLY A 37 -9.31 -9.66 2.78
N LEU A 38 -8.50 -9.08 3.69
CA LEU A 38 -8.55 -7.67 4.05
C LEU A 38 -7.16 -7.04 3.81
N CYS A 39 -7.15 -5.78 3.36
CA CYS A 39 -5.92 -4.99 3.19
C CYS A 39 -5.93 -3.84 4.21
N LEU A 40 -4.98 -3.86 5.15
CA LEU A 40 -4.77 -2.78 6.12
C LEU A 40 -3.72 -1.81 5.57
N VAL A 41 -4.05 -0.53 5.53
CA VAL A 41 -3.12 0.56 5.19
C VAL A 41 -3.05 1.51 6.37
N ASN A 42 -1.85 1.70 6.90
CA ASN A 42 -1.58 2.57 8.05
C ASN A 42 -0.29 3.38 7.86
N PRO A 43 -0.17 4.55 8.53
CA PRO A 43 1.08 5.30 8.63
C PRO A 43 2.16 4.57 9.43
#